data_AF-A0A3B0ZYM9-F1
#
_entry.id   AF-A0A3B0ZYM9-F1
#
_cell.length_a   1.000
_cell.length_b   1.000
_cell.length_c   1.000
_cell.angle_alpha   90.00
_cell.angle_beta   90.00
_cell.angle_gamma   90.00
#
_symmetry.space_group_name_H-M   'P 1'
#
loop_
_entity.id
_entity.type
_entity.pdbx_description
1 polymer ?
#
loop_
_entity_poly.entity_id
_entity_poly.type
_entity_poly.pdbx_seq_one_letter_code
_entity_poly.pdbx_strand_id
1 'polypeptide(L)' 'MKLFEKHLVEIKNKWFIETRTGYDGPFESKDEAKEYLLLLKDCDAARSEFAGLEFSPF' A
#
# COMPACT_ATOMS: atom_id res chain seq x y z
N MET A 1 -11.59 0.50 -9.52
CA MET A 1 -10.86 1.37 -8.55
C MET A 1 -11.59 1.52 -7.20
N LYS A 2 -12.18 0.44 -6.64
CA LYS A 2 -12.96 0.48 -5.37
C LYS A 2 -12.29 -0.20 -4.17
N LEU A 3 -11.07 -0.72 -4.34
CA LEU A 3 -10.40 -1.50 -3.27
C LEU A 3 -9.70 -0.63 -2.21
N PHE A 4 -9.36 0.62 -2.52
CA PHE A 4 -8.55 1.48 -1.65
C PHE A 4 -9.29 1.95 -0.40
N GLU A 5 -10.61 2.14 -0.51
CA GLU A 5 -11.41 2.67 0.59
C GLU A 5 -11.56 1.69 1.76
N LYS A 6 -11.34 0.39 1.52
CA LYS A 6 -11.40 -0.62 2.60
C LYS A 6 -10.21 -0.58 3.55
N HIS A 7 -9.08 -0.02 3.13
CA HIS A 7 -7.85 -0.02 3.93
C HIS A 7 -7.55 1.35 4.58
N LEU A 8 -8.30 2.40 4.25
CA LEU A 8 -8.07 3.73 4.82
C LEU A 8 -8.94 3.90 6.07
N VAL A 9 -8.31 4.15 7.21
CA VAL A 9 -8.99 4.30 8.50
C VAL A 9 -8.65 5.67 9.09
N GLU A 10 -9.65 6.35 9.63
CA GLU A 10 -9.46 7.61 10.36
C GLU A 10 -9.50 7.35 11.87
N ILE A 11 -8.45 7.76 12.58
CA ILE A 11 -8.36 7.63 14.04
C ILE A 11 -7.88 8.97 14.60
N LYS A 12 -8.68 9.60 15.48
CA LYS A 12 -8.35 10.89 16.13
C LYS A 12 -7.93 11.98 15.11
N ASN A 13 -8.67 12.12 14.00
CA ASN A 13 -8.42 13.08 12.92
C ASN A 13 -7.09 12.88 12.18
N LYS A 14 -6.49 11.68 12.26
CA LYS A 14 -5.34 11.28 11.46
C LYS A 14 -5.74 10.10 10.58
N TRP A 15 -5.11 9.99 9.42
CA TRP A 15 -5.36 8.91 8.48
C TRP A 15 -4.34 7.79 8.64
N PHE A 16 -4.80 6.55 8.49
CA PHE A 16 -4.00 5.34 8.60
C PHE A 16 -4.35 4.38 7.48
N ILE A 17 -3.42 3.49 7.18
CA ILE A 17 -3.61 2.39 6.24
C ILE A 17 -3.59 1.09 7.04
N GLU A 18 -4.69 0.36 7.04
CA GLU A 18 -4.78 -0.98 7.62
C GLU A 18 -4.02 -1.98 6.75
N THR A 19 -2.94 -2.52 7.31
CA THR A 19 -2.11 -3.56 6.70
C THR A 19 -2.32 -4.89 7.41
N ARG A 20 -1.81 -5.98 6.83
CA ARG A 20 -1.90 -7.31 7.44
C ARG A 20 -1.20 -7.39 8.81
N THR A 21 -0.22 -6.51 9.05
CA THR A 21 0.61 -6.48 10.25
C THR A 21 0.20 -5.41 11.26
N GLY A 22 -0.80 -4.57 10.94
CA GLY A 22 -1.25 -3.49 11.80
C GLY A 22 -1.69 -2.27 11.01
N TYR A 23 -1.14 -1.10 11.36
CA TYR A 23 -1.47 0.18 10.74
C TYR A 23 -0.20 0.93 10.34
N ASP A 24 -0.17 1.45 9.12
CA ASP A 24 0.83 2.42 8.68
C ASP A 24 0.27 3.84 8.81
N GLY A 25 1.11 4.78 9.24
CA GLY A 25 0.75 6.17 9.51
C GLY A 25 1.32 6.67 10.85
N PRO A 26 0.81 7.80 11.38
CA PRO A 26 -0.31 8.60 10.89
C PRO A 26 0.04 9.48 9.68
N PHE A 27 -0.93 9.65 8.78
CA PHE A 27 -0.91 10.60 7.66
C PHE A 27 -1.80 11.81 7.97
N GLU A 28 -1.46 12.97 7.41
CA GLU A 28 -2.19 14.22 7.64
C GLU A 28 -3.49 14.31 6.83
N SER A 29 -3.54 13.61 5.69
CA SER A 29 -4.73 13.61 4.82
C SER A 29 -5.04 12.24 4.22
N LYS A 30 -6.29 12.06 3.80
CA LYS A 30 -6.73 10.85 3.09
C LYS A 30 -5.99 10.66 1.77
N ASP A 31 -5.65 11.76 1.09
CA ASP A 31 -4.95 11.73 -0.20
C ASP A 31 -3.50 11.28 -0.04
N GLU A 32 -2.82 11.76 1.01
CA GLU A 32 -1.47 11.32 1.35
C GLU A 32 -1.42 9.81 1.65
N ALA A 33 -2.35 9.30 2.47
CA ALA A 33 -2.46 7.87 2.75
C ALA A 33 -2.77 7.06 1.47
N LYS A 34 -3.57 7.62 0.55
CA LYS A 34 -3.89 6.98 -0.72
C LYS A 34 -2.68 6.93 -1.66
N GLU A 35 -1.89 7.99 -1.72
CA GLU A 35 -0.66 8.05 -2.52
C GLU A 35 0.38 7.04 -2.02
N TYR A 36 0.57 6.95 -0.70
CA TYR A 36 1.43 5.93 -0.10
C TYR A 36 0.98 4.50 -0.45
N LEU A 37 -0.33 4.23 -0.38
CA LEU A 37 -0.89 2.92 -0.72
C LEU A 37 -0.72 2.57 -2.21
N LEU A 38 -0.72 3.57 -3.10
CA LEU A 38 -0.41 3.36 -4.52
C LEU A 38 1.06 2.98 -4.71
N LEU A 39 1.97 3.71 -4.08
CA LEU A 39 3.41 3.43 -4.14
C LEU A 39 3.75 2.03 -3.62
N LEU A 40 3.12 1.58 -2.53
CA LEU A 40 3.30 0.21 -2.03
C LEU A 40 2.94 -0.85 -3.07
N LYS A 41 1.85 -0.65 -3.81
CA LYS A 41 1.43 -1.59 -4.86
C LYS A 41 2.38 -1.59 -6.04
N ASP A 42 2.88 -0.43 -6.44
CA ASP A 42 3.84 -0.33 -7.54
C ASP A 42 5.15 -1.04 -7.16
N CYS A 43 5.59 -0.89 -5.91
CA CYS A 43 6.70 -1.65 -5.36
C CYS A 43 6.44 -3.17 -5.36
N ASP A 44 5.26 -3.62 -4.92
CA ASP A 44 4.91 -5.04 -4.91
C ASP A 44 4.82 -5.63 -6.33
N ALA A 45 4.31 -4.85 -7.29
CA ALA A 45 4.26 -5.23 -8.69
C ALA A 45 5.66 -5.37 -9.28
N ALA A 46 6.53 -4.37 -9.06
CA ALA A 46 7.92 -4.40 -9.51
C ALA A 46 8.70 -5.57 -8.87
N ARG A 47 8.50 -5.84 -7.58
CA ARG A 47 9.10 -7.00 -6.89
C ARG A 47 8.62 -8.32 -7.47
N SER A 48 7.33 -8.42 -7.78
CA SER A 48 6.73 -9.62 -8.38
C SER A 48 7.27 -9.86 -9.79
N GLU A 49 7.45 -8.80 -10.59
CA GLU A 49 8.07 -8.87 -11.91
C GLU A 49 9.53 -9.34 -11.82
N PHE A 50 10.31 -8.74 -10.93
CA PHE A 50 11.71 -9.14 -10.70
C PHE A 50 11.85 -10.60 -10.24
N ALA A 51 11.02 -11.04 -9.28
CA ALA A 51 11.03 -12.43 -8.83
C ALA A 51 10.65 -13.43 -9.94
N GLY A 52 9.77 -13.02 -10.86
CA GLY A 52 9.46 -13.80 -12.07
C GLY A 52 10.62 -13.92 -13.04
N LEU A 53 11.52 -12.92 -13.08
CA LEU A 53 12.72 -12.93 -13.93
C LEU A 53 13.84 -13.79 -13.33
N GLU A 54 14.00 -13.82 -12.00
CA GLU A 54 15.00 -14.69 -11.34
C GLU A 54 14.67 -16.19 -11.43
N PHE A 55 13.39 -16.55 -11.63
CA PHE A 55 12.92 -17.93 -11.80
C PHE A 55 12.89 -18.42 -13.26
N SER A 56 13.61 -17.77 -14.19
CA SER A 56 13.86 -18.34 -15.52
C SER A 56 15.03 -19.34 -15.42
N PRO A 57 14.79 -20.66 -15.50
CA PRO A 57 15.88 -21.62 -15.51
C PRO A 57 16.54 -21.55 -16.90
N PHE A 58 17.68 -20.86 -16.97
CA PHE A 58 18.63 -21.05 -18.06
C PHE A 58 19.47 -22.29 -17.79
#